data_AF-A0A8J3UBZ5-F1
#
_entry.id   AF-A0A8J3UBZ5-F1
#
_cell.length_a   1.000
_cell.length_b   1.000
_cell.length_c   1.000
_cell.angle_alpha   90.00
_cell.angle_beta   90.00
_cell.angle_gamma   90.00
#
_symmetry.space_group_name_H-M   'P 1'
#
loop_
_entity.id
_entity.type
_entity.pdbx_description
1 polymer ?
#
loop_
_entity_poly.entity_id
_entity_poly.type
_entity_poly.pdbx_seq_one_letter_code
_entity_poly.pdbx_strand_id
1 'polypeptide(L)'
;MVAGAAAAVAGLSGAASAAPASQFSVVNGAITAAKGTPVPASGTQASLWSDSSYATTTIDGSGRVQIGAIGDNCQGWPTIRVTADGTLLGDTTIVSATQYGTYPVGPALGAGTHTIKIQLVNDLQTTVCDRNVHIAYARMETPVTDTTFSFAVMPDTQQEVLNASDTRFKNRTDWLVANRSALDLRFVTHSGDVVNWDTPDHSQYVIARNAMRSLETAKIPYSLAIGNHDTQATGVGGSARDPEHTRELVRDTSVFNQYFTAAQYGAVKGQFETGKVDNSYSTYDAGGVHWLVLTLELWPRTEVVDWAKGVVAANPHHNVVVVTHDYIDANANIEQSGSYGANSPQYLYDNLIKQYANIKFVFSGHVGVAGNRVDTGVHGNKIYSFLQTFHSNTTNPVRLVEIDTKADSVRTWIYGPYNNQSFTEYDRSFTTIGLVR
;
A
#
# COMPACT_ATOMS: atom_id res chain seq x y z
N MET A 1 -38.91 -42.33 46.84
CA MET A 1 -39.64 -41.32 46.03
C MET A 1 -39.05 -41.34 44.64
N VAL A 2 -39.90 -41.56 43.65
CA VAL A 2 -39.57 -41.65 42.23
C VAL A 2 -39.75 -40.28 41.60
N ALA A 3 -38.76 -39.80 40.86
CA ALA A 3 -38.89 -38.73 39.87
C ALA A 3 -37.75 -38.97 38.86
N GLY A 4 -37.95 -39.29 37.58
CA GLY A 4 -38.95 -38.75 36.66
C GLY A 4 -38.18 -37.87 35.66
N ALA A 5 -37.44 -38.49 34.75
CA ALA A 5 -36.66 -37.80 33.72
C ALA A 5 -37.59 -37.23 32.65
N ALA A 6 -37.52 -35.91 32.42
CA ALA A 6 -38.14 -35.25 31.27
C ALA A 6 -37.02 -34.70 30.37
N ALA A 7 -36.78 -35.37 29.25
CA ALA A 7 -35.93 -34.85 28.18
C ALA A 7 -36.77 -33.93 27.30
N ALA A 8 -36.49 -32.63 27.35
CA ALA A 8 -37.06 -31.65 26.42
C ALA A 8 -36.24 -31.68 25.13
N VAL A 9 -36.84 -32.20 24.05
CA VAL A 9 -36.31 -32.07 22.69
C VAL A 9 -36.68 -30.68 22.20
N ALA A 10 -35.73 -29.73 22.26
CA ALA A 10 -35.86 -28.44 21.59
C ALA A 10 -35.61 -28.66 20.09
N GLY A 11 -36.70 -28.70 19.31
CA GLY A 11 -36.62 -28.69 17.85
C GLY A 11 -36.05 -27.35 17.38
N LEU A 12 -34.86 -27.40 16.79
CA LEU A 12 -34.31 -26.30 15.99
C LEU A 12 -35.10 -26.24 14.67
N SER A 13 -36.17 -25.45 14.64
CA SER A 13 -36.78 -25.01 13.38
C SER A 13 -35.84 -23.99 12.73
N GLY A 14 -34.85 -24.49 11.98
CA GLY A 14 -34.10 -23.65 11.05
C GLY A 14 -35.06 -23.15 9.98
N ALA A 15 -35.37 -21.87 9.99
CA ALA A 15 -36.04 -21.23 8.86
C ALA A 15 -35.09 -21.34 7.66
N ALA A 16 -35.40 -22.24 6.72
CA ALA A 16 -34.73 -22.28 5.43
C ALA A 16 -35.02 -20.94 4.74
N SER A 17 -34.03 -20.06 4.68
CA SER A 17 -34.09 -18.86 3.84
C SER A 17 -34.30 -19.33 2.41
N ALA A 18 -35.46 -19.02 1.81
CA ALA A 18 -35.72 -19.31 0.42
C ALA A 18 -34.61 -18.68 -0.45
N ALA A 19 -34.09 -19.43 -1.42
CA ALA A 19 -33.08 -18.91 -2.33
C ALA A 19 -33.62 -17.65 -3.04
N PRO A 20 -32.78 -16.61 -3.25
CA PRO A 20 -33.20 -15.40 -3.96
C PRO A 20 -33.70 -15.76 -5.38
N ALA A 21 -34.67 -14.99 -5.88
CA ALA A 21 -35.15 -15.16 -7.25
C ALA A 21 -34.03 -14.93 -8.28
N SER A 22 -34.17 -15.52 -9.48
CA SER A 22 -33.27 -15.22 -10.59
C SER A 22 -33.31 -13.72 -10.93
N GLN A 23 -32.15 -13.15 -11.26
CA GLN A 23 -32.05 -11.76 -11.69
C GLN A 23 -32.56 -11.51 -13.12
N PHE A 24 -32.82 -12.58 -13.88
CA PHE A 24 -33.11 -12.49 -15.30
C PHE A 24 -34.60 -12.62 -15.63
N SER A 25 -35.04 -11.81 -16.58
CA SER A 25 -36.21 -12.11 -17.42
C SER A 25 -35.73 -12.72 -18.73
N VAL A 26 -36.40 -13.75 -19.24
CA VAL A 26 -35.93 -14.50 -20.44
C VAL A 26 -37.02 -14.53 -21.50
N VAL A 27 -36.61 -14.35 -22.76
CA VAL A 27 -37.45 -14.49 -23.95
C VAL A 27 -36.87 -15.60 -24.83
N ASN A 28 -37.74 -16.48 -25.33
CA ASN A 28 -37.41 -17.67 -26.13
C ASN A 28 -36.40 -18.62 -25.47
N GLY A 29 -36.42 -18.67 -24.14
CA GLY A 29 -35.60 -19.56 -23.32
C GLY A 29 -36.29 -19.80 -21.98
N ALA A 30 -35.54 -20.23 -20.97
CA ALA A 30 -36.11 -20.46 -19.64
C ALA A 30 -35.12 -20.15 -18.51
N ILE A 31 -35.66 -19.82 -17.35
CA ILE A 31 -34.94 -19.95 -16.09
C ILE A 31 -34.93 -21.42 -15.70
N THR A 32 -33.75 -22.02 -15.60
CA THR A 32 -33.57 -23.43 -15.24
C THR A 32 -32.72 -23.56 -13.98
N ALA A 33 -32.69 -24.74 -13.37
CA ALA A 33 -31.69 -25.04 -12.34
C ALA A 33 -30.28 -24.82 -12.91
N ALA A 34 -29.39 -24.28 -12.08
CA ALA A 34 -27.99 -24.07 -12.45
C ALA A 34 -27.30 -25.42 -12.70
N LYS A 35 -26.61 -25.55 -13.83
CA LYS A 35 -25.87 -26.77 -14.21
C LYS A 35 -24.38 -26.68 -13.91
N GLY A 36 -23.85 -25.47 -13.72
CA GLY A 36 -22.42 -25.22 -13.53
C GLY A 36 -22.01 -25.00 -12.08
N THR A 37 -20.72 -24.75 -11.90
CA THR A 37 -20.10 -24.45 -10.60
C THR A 37 -19.32 -23.13 -10.66
N PRO A 38 -19.29 -22.34 -9.57
CA PRO A 38 -20.11 -22.50 -8.36
C PRO A 38 -21.60 -22.26 -8.65
N VAL A 39 -22.49 -22.89 -7.89
CA VAL A 39 -23.94 -22.69 -8.03
C VAL A 39 -24.27 -21.24 -7.64
N PRO A 40 -24.94 -20.44 -8.50
CA PRO A 40 -25.33 -19.07 -8.16
C PRO A 40 -26.28 -19.05 -6.97
N ALA A 41 -26.30 -17.94 -6.23
CA ALA A 41 -27.11 -17.81 -5.01
C ALA A 41 -28.60 -18.11 -5.23
N SER A 42 -29.13 -17.80 -6.43
CA SER A 42 -30.51 -18.10 -6.81
C SER A 42 -30.79 -19.58 -7.09
N GLY A 43 -29.75 -20.43 -7.13
CA GLY A 43 -29.83 -21.83 -7.56
C GLY A 43 -30.20 -22.02 -9.04
N THR A 44 -30.31 -20.93 -9.81
CA THR A 44 -30.88 -20.92 -11.16
C THR A 44 -30.00 -20.19 -12.18
N GLN A 45 -30.22 -20.45 -13.46
CA GLN A 45 -29.54 -19.81 -14.60
C GLN A 45 -30.56 -19.44 -15.68
N ALA A 46 -30.27 -18.44 -16.50
CA ALA A 46 -31.00 -18.17 -17.74
C ALA A 46 -30.43 -19.00 -18.89
N SER A 47 -31.25 -19.87 -19.49
CA SER A 47 -30.86 -20.73 -20.61
C SER A 47 -31.46 -20.18 -21.91
N LEU A 48 -30.61 -19.94 -22.90
CA LEU A 48 -30.96 -19.40 -24.22
C LEU A 48 -30.68 -20.44 -25.30
N TRP A 49 -31.61 -20.64 -26.23
CA TRP A 49 -31.62 -21.80 -27.13
C TRP A 49 -31.63 -21.49 -28.63
N SER A 50 -31.58 -20.22 -29.00
CA SER A 50 -31.62 -19.79 -30.39
C SER A 50 -31.13 -18.36 -30.56
N ASP A 51 -30.91 -17.94 -31.79
CA ASP A 51 -30.56 -16.55 -32.13
C ASP A 51 -31.66 -15.53 -31.76
N SER A 52 -32.89 -15.99 -31.53
CA SER A 52 -34.00 -15.16 -31.06
C SER A 52 -34.12 -15.13 -29.53
N SER A 53 -33.25 -15.87 -28.82
CA SER A 53 -33.25 -15.97 -27.36
C SER A 53 -32.43 -14.86 -26.72
N TYR A 54 -32.99 -14.24 -25.68
CA TYR A 54 -32.24 -13.28 -24.87
C TYR A 54 -32.71 -13.24 -23.42
N ALA A 55 -31.80 -12.85 -22.54
CA ALA A 55 -32.06 -12.52 -21.15
C ALA A 55 -31.90 -11.01 -20.93
N THR A 56 -32.72 -10.44 -20.06
CA THR A 56 -32.58 -9.06 -19.58
C THR A 56 -32.46 -9.02 -18.06
N THR A 57 -31.70 -8.05 -17.55
CA THR A 57 -31.53 -7.77 -16.11
C THR A 57 -31.14 -6.30 -15.93
N THR A 58 -31.20 -5.81 -14.70
CA THR A 58 -30.66 -4.51 -14.29
C THR A 58 -29.48 -4.71 -13.36
N ILE A 59 -28.38 -4.02 -13.61
CA ILE A 59 -27.20 -4.02 -12.73
C ILE A 59 -26.87 -2.59 -12.30
N ASP A 60 -26.41 -2.43 -11.06
CA ASP A 60 -25.99 -1.13 -10.51
C ASP A 60 -24.46 -1.04 -10.41
N GLY A 61 -23.92 0.14 -10.64
CA GLY A 61 -22.51 0.46 -10.40
C GLY A 61 -21.85 1.19 -11.57
N SER A 62 -20.52 1.22 -11.57
CA SER A 62 -19.66 1.70 -12.67
C SER A 62 -18.58 0.66 -12.97
N GLY A 63 -18.16 0.52 -14.21
CA GLY A 63 -17.15 -0.48 -14.62
C GLY A 63 -17.56 -1.28 -15.84
N ARG A 64 -16.84 -2.37 -16.15
CA ARG A 64 -17.21 -3.24 -17.27
C ARG A 64 -18.33 -4.20 -16.86
N VAL A 65 -19.23 -4.53 -17.78
CA VAL A 65 -20.23 -5.58 -17.55
C VAL A 65 -19.54 -6.94 -17.52
N GLN A 66 -19.78 -7.73 -16.48
CA GLN A 66 -19.29 -9.10 -16.34
C GLN A 66 -20.42 -10.10 -16.43
N ILE A 67 -20.29 -11.07 -17.35
CA ILE A 67 -21.26 -12.15 -17.53
C ILE A 67 -20.67 -13.45 -17.00
N GLY A 68 -21.37 -14.08 -16.05
CA GLY A 68 -21.09 -15.42 -15.56
C GLY A 68 -21.86 -16.45 -16.35
N ALA A 69 -21.19 -17.24 -17.21
CA ALA A 69 -21.89 -18.17 -18.09
C ALA A 69 -21.11 -19.48 -18.34
N ILE A 70 -21.86 -20.50 -18.73
CA ILE A 70 -21.38 -21.73 -19.38
C ILE A 70 -22.11 -21.91 -20.72
N GLY A 71 -21.57 -22.76 -21.58
CA GLY A 71 -22.14 -23.05 -22.89
C GLY A 71 -22.14 -24.54 -23.20
N ASP A 72 -23.12 -24.97 -23.97
CA ASP A 72 -23.10 -26.28 -24.61
C ASP A 72 -22.33 -26.14 -25.93
N ASN A 73 -21.17 -26.79 -26.03
CA ASN A 73 -20.39 -26.79 -27.27
C ASN A 73 -21.07 -27.71 -28.30
N CYS A 74 -21.39 -27.16 -29.46
CA CYS A 74 -21.84 -27.93 -30.62
C CYS A 74 -21.14 -27.37 -31.84
N GLN A 75 -20.08 -28.04 -32.30
CA GLN A 75 -19.20 -27.58 -33.39
C GLN A 75 -18.68 -26.14 -33.19
N GLY A 76 -18.38 -25.78 -31.95
CA GLY A 76 -18.06 -24.42 -31.55
C GLY A 76 -18.83 -23.99 -30.31
N TRP A 77 -18.28 -23.01 -29.60
CA TRP A 77 -18.86 -22.45 -28.38
C TRP A 77 -19.91 -21.37 -28.70
N PRO A 78 -20.92 -21.19 -27.84
CA PRO A 78 -21.89 -20.11 -27.99
C PRO A 78 -21.22 -18.76 -27.79
N THR A 79 -21.65 -17.80 -28.60
CA THR A 79 -21.28 -16.40 -28.54
C THR A 79 -22.51 -15.60 -28.14
N ILE A 80 -22.35 -14.76 -27.13
CA ILE A 80 -23.37 -13.83 -26.69
C ILE A 80 -23.05 -12.43 -27.17
N ARG A 81 -24.09 -11.65 -27.45
CA ARG A 81 -24.05 -10.21 -27.68
C ARG A 81 -24.63 -9.50 -26.47
N VAL A 82 -23.91 -8.54 -25.93
CA VAL A 82 -24.33 -7.76 -24.77
C VAL A 82 -24.62 -6.32 -25.18
N THR A 83 -25.79 -5.83 -24.77
CA THR A 83 -26.25 -4.44 -24.94
C THR A 83 -26.54 -3.86 -23.56
N ALA A 84 -26.12 -2.62 -23.32
CA ALA A 84 -26.50 -1.86 -22.12
C ALA A 84 -27.26 -0.59 -22.54
N ASP A 85 -28.41 -0.37 -21.93
CA ASP A 85 -29.27 0.80 -22.19
C ASP A 85 -29.56 1.03 -23.68
N GLY A 86 -29.76 -0.07 -24.41
CA GLY A 86 -29.98 -0.06 -25.86
C GLY A 86 -28.72 0.10 -26.72
N THR A 87 -27.55 0.30 -26.13
CA THR A 87 -26.26 0.45 -26.83
C THR A 87 -25.45 -0.85 -26.83
N LEU A 88 -24.95 -1.26 -28.00
CA LEU A 88 -24.10 -2.45 -28.13
C LEU A 88 -22.78 -2.28 -27.36
N LEU A 89 -22.49 -3.19 -26.43
CA LEU A 89 -21.21 -3.26 -25.74
C LEU A 89 -20.20 -4.14 -26.49
N GLY A 90 -20.67 -5.26 -27.03
CA GLY A 90 -19.85 -6.18 -27.82
C GLY A 90 -20.31 -7.63 -27.72
N ASP A 91 -19.55 -8.51 -28.37
CA ASP A 91 -19.78 -9.95 -28.43
C ASP A 91 -18.68 -10.69 -27.65
N THR A 92 -19.02 -11.81 -26.99
CA THR A 92 -18.06 -12.67 -26.30
C THR A 92 -18.43 -14.15 -26.40
N THR A 93 -17.43 -15.02 -26.52
CA THR A 93 -17.61 -16.47 -26.68
C THR A 93 -17.45 -17.18 -25.32
N ILE A 94 -18.43 -18.01 -24.96
CA ILE A 94 -18.49 -18.71 -23.68
C ILE A 94 -17.82 -20.08 -23.82
N VAL A 95 -16.56 -20.15 -23.41
CA VAL A 95 -15.65 -21.30 -23.64
C VAL A 95 -15.56 -22.29 -22.47
N SER A 96 -16.61 -22.39 -21.66
CA SER A 96 -16.66 -23.30 -20.50
C SER A 96 -17.98 -24.05 -20.45
N ALA A 97 -17.93 -25.37 -20.22
CA ALA A 97 -19.13 -26.21 -20.11
C ALA A 97 -19.63 -26.39 -18.67
N THR A 98 -18.74 -26.29 -17.67
CA THR A 98 -19.05 -26.72 -16.29
C THR A 98 -18.72 -25.69 -15.22
N GLN A 99 -17.81 -24.75 -15.50
CA GLN A 99 -17.46 -23.66 -14.58
C GLN A 99 -17.99 -22.35 -15.13
N TYR A 100 -18.81 -21.63 -14.37
CA TYR A 100 -19.30 -20.31 -14.80
C TYR A 100 -18.12 -19.34 -14.89
N GLY A 101 -17.55 -19.21 -16.09
CA GLY A 101 -16.50 -18.24 -16.37
C GLY A 101 -17.04 -16.83 -16.24
N THR A 102 -16.22 -15.89 -15.78
CA THR A 102 -16.56 -14.46 -15.75
C THR A 102 -16.01 -13.79 -17.00
N TYR A 103 -16.89 -13.37 -17.89
CA TYR A 103 -16.55 -12.76 -19.18
C TYR A 103 -16.83 -11.25 -19.12
N PRO A 104 -15.80 -10.38 -19.08
CA PRO A 104 -15.98 -8.95 -19.22
C PRO A 104 -16.33 -8.58 -20.67
N VAL A 105 -17.33 -7.73 -20.88
CA VAL A 105 -17.82 -7.36 -22.21
C VAL A 105 -17.84 -5.84 -22.40
N GLY A 106 -17.29 -5.37 -23.52
CA GLY A 106 -17.31 -3.96 -23.93
C GLY A 106 -16.50 -3.00 -23.05
N PRO A 107 -16.63 -1.68 -23.25
CA PRO A 107 -15.98 -0.66 -22.42
C PRO A 107 -16.61 -0.52 -21.04
N ALA A 108 -15.96 0.25 -20.16
CA ALA A 108 -16.52 0.59 -18.85
C ALA A 108 -17.72 1.55 -18.98
N LEU A 109 -18.76 1.31 -18.20
CA LEU A 109 -19.92 2.17 -18.04
C LEU A 109 -19.72 3.12 -16.86
N GLY A 110 -20.35 4.31 -16.94
CA GLY A 110 -20.39 5.27 -15.83
C GLY A 110 -21.18 4.74 -14.63
N ALA A 111 -21.21 5.49 -13.54
CA ALA A 111 -22.02 5.10 -12.37
C ALA A 111 -23.51 5.22 -12.68
N GLY A 112 -24.27 4.16 -12.41
CA GLY A 112 -25.73 4.19 -12.52
C GLY A 112 -26.36 2.80 -12.49
N THR A 113 -27.67 2.78 -12.73
CA THR A 113 -28.42 1.56 -13.01
C THR A 113 -28.46 1.36 -14.51
N HIS A 114 -28.01 0.20 -14.99
CA HIS A 114 -27.93 -0.15 -16.39
C HIS A 114 -28.84 -1.32 -16.73
N THR A 115 -29.64 -1.20 -17.78
CA THR A 115 -30.44 -2.30 -18.33
C THR A 115 -29.59 -3.12 -19.29
N ILE A 116 -29.33 -4.37 -18.94
CA ILE A 116 -28.48 -5.28 -19.71
C ILE A 116 -29.35 -6.26 -20.48
N LYS A 117 -29.09 -6.39 -21.78
CA LYS A 117 -29.63 -7.45 -22.64
C LYS A 117 -28.50 -8.35 -23.11
N ILE A 118 -28.67 -9.66 -22.94
CA ILE A 118 -27.71 -10.70 -23.32
C ILE A 118 -28.40 -11.64 -24.30
N GLN A 119 -27.92 -11.69 -25.53
CA GLN A 119 -28.53 -12.45 -26.63
C GLN A 119 -27.56 -13.51 -27.14
N LEU A 120 -28.04 -14.73 -27.40
CA LEU A 120 -27.28 -15.73 -28.17
C LEU A 120 -27.29 -15.33 -29.65
N VAL A 121 -26.14 -15.34 -30.33
CA VAL A 121 -26.03 -14.81 -31.71
C VAL A 121 -25.38 -15.75 -32.73
N ASN A 122 -25.13 -16.99 -32.33
CA ASN A 122 -24.55 -17.99 -33.21
C ASN A 122 -25.12 -19.37 -32.91
N ASP A 123 -26.42 -19.49 -32.69
CA ASP A 123 -27.04 -20.78 -32.47
C ASP A 123 -26.71 -21.80 -33.57
N LEU A 124 -26.63 -23.07 -33.18
CA LEU A 124 -26.49 -24.20 -34.09
C LEU A 124 -27.12 -25.44 -33.44
N GLN A 125 -28.18 -25.92 -34.06
CA GLN A 125 -28.77 -27.21 -33.73
C GLN A 125 -28.48 -28.22 -34.85
N THR A 126 -28.00 -29.40 -34.46
CA THR A 126 -27.79 -30.54 -35.35
C THR A 126 -28.58 -31.74 -34.82
N THR A 127 -28.53 -32.87 -35.51
CA THR A 127 -29.14 -34.12 -35.03
C THR A 127 -28.44 -34.70 -33.79
N VAL A 128 -27.22 -34.26 -33.45
CA VAL A 128 -26.39 -34.86 -32.39
C VAL A 128 -26.03 -33.91 -31.25
N CYS A 129 -26.18 -32.59 -31.45
CA CYS A 129 -25.89 -31.59 -30.43
C CYS A 129 -26.67 -30.30 -30.69
N ASP A 130 -26.74 -29.46 -29.65
CA ASP A 130 -27.45 -28.19 -29.63
C ASP A 130 -26.61 -27.13 -28.91
N ARG A 131 -26.44 -25.95 -29.50
CA ARG A 131 -25.55 -24.90 -29.00
C ARG A 131 -26.33 -23.91 -28.15
N ASN A 132 -26.31 -24.13 -26.84
CA ASN A 132 -27.01 -23.28 -25.88
C ASN A 132 -26.05 -22.48 -25.01
N VAL A 133 -26.50 -21.35 -24.48
CA VAL A 133 -25.79 -20.61 -23.42
C VAL A 133 -26.62 -20.58 -22.14
N HIS A 134 -25.92 -20.62 -21.02
CA HIS A 134 -26.47 -20.74 -19.68
C HIS A 134 -25.83 -19.69 -18.77
N ILE A 135 -26.59 -18.65 -18.44
CA ILE A 135 -26.10 -17.45 -17.75
C ILE A 135 -26.50 -17.52 -16.27
N ALA A 136 -25.50 -17.64 -15.39
CA ALA A 136 -25.71 -17.65 -13.94
C ALA A 136 -25.87 -16.25 -13.36
N TYR A 137 -25.09 -15.28 -13.85
CA TYR A 137 -25.15 -13.91 -13.36
C TYR A 137 -24.70 -12.90 -14.40
N ALA A 138 -25.22 -11.68 -14.28
CA ALA A 138 -24.61 -10.48 -14.80
C ALA A 138 -24.36 -9.55 -13.62
N ARG A 139 -23.24 -8.83 -13.64
CA ARG A 139 -22.92 -7.82 -12.62
C ARG A 139 -22.01 -6.77 -13.22
N MET A 140 -21.92 -5.64 -12.53
CA MET A 140 -20.82 -4.72 -12.78
C MET A 140 -19.53 -5.36 -12.25
N GLU A 141 -18.43 -5.17 -12.98
CA GLU A 141 -17.10 -5.44 -12.45
C GLU A 141 -16.97 -4.79 -11.08
N THR A 142 -16.66 -5.60 -10.08
CA THR A 142 -16.32 -5.06 -8.77
C THR A 142 -14.96 -4.37 -8.94
N PRO A 143 -14.83 -3.06 -8.65
CA PRO A 143 -13.53 -2.44 -8.62
C PRO A 143 -12.65 -3.28 -7.70
N VAL A 144 -11.50 -3.75 -8.21
CA VAL A 144 -10.47 -4.28 -7.32
C VAL A 144 -10.12 -3.11 -6.40
N THR A 145 -10.65 -3.15 -5.18
CA THR A 145 -10.34 -2.12 -4.21
C THR A 145 -8.95 -2.46 -3.71
N ASP A 146 -7.94 -1.84 -4.32
CA ASP A 146 -6.60 -1.75 -3.76
C ASP A 146 -6.75 -1.24 -2.32
N THR A 147 -6.66 -2.17 -1.37
CA THR A 147 -6.95 -1.92 0.06
C THR A 147 -5.78 -2.32 0.92
N THR A 148 -4.83 -3.09 0.39
CA THR A 148 -3.63 -3.52 1.08
C THR A 148 -2.42 -3.09 0.28
N PHE A 149 -1.47 -2.42 0.91
CA PHE A 149 -0.20 -2.06 0.29
C PHE A 149 0.88 -1.96 1.37
N SER A 150 2.15 -1.84 0.96
CA SER A 150 3.23 -1.57 1.91
C SER A 150 4.13 -0.41 1.52
N PHE A 151 4.85 0.11 2.51
CA PHE A 151 6.05 0.91 2.32
C PHE A 151 7.19 0.36 3.19
N ALA A 152 8.42 0.66 2.80
CA ALA A 152 9.61 0.22 3.51
C ALA A 152 10.31 1.41 4.19
N VAL A 153 10.91 1.16 5.35
CA VAL A 153 11.70 2.13 6.11
C VAL A 153 13.09 1.52 6.32
N MET A 154 14.09 2.08 5.66
CA MET A 154 15.50 1.71 5.83
C MET A 154 16.07 2.40 7.06
N PRO A 155 16.82 1.68 7.91
CA PRO A 155 17.53 2.26 9.05
C PRO A 155 18.88 2.84 8.59
N ASP A 156 19.63 3.35 9.55
CA ASP A 156 20.95 3.97 9.41
C ASP A 156 21.95 3.02 8.70
N THR A 157 22.39 3.39 7.49
CA THR A 157 23.24 2.57 6.61
C THR A 157 24.72 2.89 6.73
N GLN A 158 25.12 3.81 7.60
CA GLN A 158 26.49 4.31 7.70
C GLN A 158 27.57 3.21 7.77
N GLN A 159 27.29 2.07 8.38
CA GLN A 159 28.24 0.95 8.46
C GLN A 159 28.37 0.17 7.14
N GLU A 160 27.41 0.28 6.23
CA GLU A 160 27.31 -0.45 4.97
C GLU A 160 28.02 0.27 3.80
N VAL A 161 28.56 1.46 4.04
CA VAL A 161 29.21 2.29 3.01
C VAL A 161 30.69 2.55 3.25
N LEU A 162 31.27 1.94 4.30
CA LEU A 162 32.69 2.12 4.66
C LEU A 162 33.67 1.57 3.61
N ASN A 163 33.21 0.63 2.78
CA ASN A 163 34.03 -0.10 1.83
C ASN A 163 33.18 -0.53 0.64
N ALA A 164 33.66 -0.33 -0.59
CA ALA A 164 32.95 -0.66 -1.82
C ALA A 164 32.68 -2.17 -2.00
N SER A 165 33.38 -3.06 -1.29
CA SER A 165 33.06 -4.50 -1.33
C SER A 165 31.91 -4.89 -0.42
N ASP A 166 31.46 -4.01 0.48
CA ASP A 166 30.24 -4.23 1.25
C ASP A 166 29.02 -4.05 0.34
N THR A 167 28.24 -5.12 0.18
CA THR A 167 27.09 -5.17 -0.72
C THR A 167 25.76 -5.09 0.03
N ARG A 168 25.76 -4.90 1.35
CA ARG A 168 24.55 -4.94 2.20
C ARG A 168 23.51 -3.90 1.80
N PHE A 169 23.92 -2.66 1.56
CA PHE A 169 22.99 -1.60 1.19
C PHE A 169 22.39 -1.87 -0.20
N LYS A 170 23.23 -2.19 -1.19
CA LYS A 170 22.78 -2.52 -2.54
C LYS A 170 21.89 -3.76 -2.56
N ASN A 171 22.22 -4.79 -1.79
CA ASN A 171 21.42 -6.00 -1.66
C ASN A 171 20.02 -5.67 -1.12
N ARG A 172 19.91 -4.78 -0.13
CA ARG A 172 18.62 -4.36 0.44
C ARG A 172 17.74 -3.70 -0.61
N THR A 173 18.27 -2.75 -1.38
CA THR A 173 17.51 -2.04 -2.42
C THR A 173 17.16 -2.96 -3.58
N ASP A 174 18.06 -3.82 -4.03
CA ASP A 174 17.79 -4.84 -5.05
C ASP A 174 16.69 -5.81 -4.60
N TRP A 175 16.71 -6.25 -3.34
CA TRP A 175 15.70 -7.14 -2.78
C TRP A 175 14.33 -6.48 -2.72
N LEU A 176 14.25 -5.21 -2.30
CA LEU A 176 12.99 -4.44 -2.31
C LEU A 176 12.41 -4.32 -3.72
N VAL A 177 13.26 -4.08 -4.74
CA VAL A 177 12.82 -4.06 -6.15
C VAL A 177 12.31 -5.43 -6.59
N ALA A 178 13.06 -6.48 -6.31
CA ALA A 178 12.70 -7.85 -6.71
C ALA A 178 11.40 -8.33 -6.04
N ASN A 179 11.11 -7.87 -4.82
CA ASN A 179 9.93 -8.25 -4.06
C ASN A 179 8.79 -7.21 -4.15
N ARG A 180 8.92 -6.17 -4.99
CA ARG A 180 7.94 -5.08 -5.10
C ARG A 180 6.50 -5.60 -5.24
N SER A 181 6.26 -6.54 -6.14
CA SER A 181 4.91 -7.09 -6.39
C SER A 181 4.40 -7.93 -5.22
N ALA A 182 5.27 -8.69 -4.56
CA ALA A 182 4.89 -9.56 -3.44
C ALA A 182 4.58 -8.75 -2.17
N LEU A 183 5.28 -7.64 -1.97
CA LEU A 183 5.07 -6.72 -0.85
C LEU A 183 3.99 -5.68 -1.14
N ASP A 184 3.57 -5.55 -2.39
CA ASP A 184 2.87 -4.37 -2.90
C ASP A 184 3.55 -3.06 -2.43
N LEU A 185 4.85 -2.96 -2.72
CA LEU A 185 5.70 -1.87 -2.24
C LEU A 185 5.45 -0.58 -3.03
N ARG A 186 4.93 0.44 -2.35
CA ARG A 186 4.54 1.74 -2.94
C ARG A 186 5.55 2.85 -2.70
N PHE A 187 6.31 2.78 -1.62
CA PHE A 187 7.26 3.82 -1.23
C PHE A 187 8.39 3.25 -0.38
N VAL A 188 9.57 3.89 -0.42
CA VAL A 188 10.70 3.59 0.49
C VAL A 188 11.18 4.87 1.18
N THR A 189 11.37 4.86 2.49
CA THR A 189 12.01 5.98 3.20
C THR A 189 13.22 5.50 3.98
N HIS A 190 14.07 6.43 4.43
CA HIS A 190 15.29 6.16 5.19
C HIS A 190 15.40 7.12 6.37
N SER A 191 15.76 6.62 7.54
CA SER A 191 15.83 7.40 8.78
C SER A 191 17.10 8.25 8.94
N GLY A 192 17.85 8.55 7.87
CA GLY A 192 19.13 9.27 7.95
C GLY A 192 20.33 8.39 8.32
N ASP A 193 21.49 9.02 8.44
CA ASP A 193 22.82 8.40 8.47
C ASP A 193 23.00 7.42 7.32
N VAL A 194 22.78 7.97 6.11
CA VAL A 194 22.95 7.25 4.84
C VAL A 194 24.44 6.93 4.65
N VAL A 195 25.31 7.88 4.97
CA VAL A 195 26.77 7.71 5.00
C VAL A 195 27.32 7.77 6.43
N ASN A 196 28.59 7.42 6.62
CA ASN A 196 29.26 7.49 7.93
C ASN A 196 30.07 8.76 8.12
N TRP A 197 30.77 9.21 7.09
CA TRP A 197 31.46 10.49 7.11
C TRP A 197 31.92 10.82 5.70
N ASP A 198 32.18 12.10 5.49
CA ASP A 198 32.77 12.54 4.24
C ASP A 198 34.29 12.40 4.21
N THR A 199 34.82 12.00 3.06
CA THR A 199 36.24 11.91 2.72
C THR A 199 36.53 12.75 1.47
N PRO A 200 37.77 13.18 1.20
CA PRO A 200 38.07 14.02 0.03
C PRO A 200 37.67 13.42 -1.34
N ASP A 201 37.52 12.09 -1.42
CA ASP A 201 37.07 11.39 -2.62
C ASP A 201 35.56 11.10 -2.64
N HIS A 202 34.83 11.48 -1.58
CA HIS A 202 33.39 11.27 -1.39
C HIS A 202 32.93 9.82 -1.63
N SER A 203 33.82 8.85 -1.36
CA SER A 203 33.60 7.44 -1.75
C SER A 203 32.35 6.82 -1.11
N GLN A 204 32.04 7.17 0.13
CA GLN A 204 30.84 6.68 0.82
C GLN A 204 29.54 7.16 0.14
N TYR A 205 29.51 8.43 -0.30
CA TYR A 205 28.39 8.96 -1.08
C TYR A 205 28.24 8.25 -2.42
N VAL A 206 29.34 7.92 -3.10
CA VAL A 206 29.31 7.14 -4.34
C VAL A 206 28.73 5.74 -4.10
N ILE A 207 29.11 5.06 -3.02
CA ILE A 207 28.60 3.73 -2.66
C ILE A 207 27.09 3.81 -2.37
N ALA A 208 26.67 4.73 -1.50
CA ALA A 208 25.26 4.94 -1.16
C ALA A 208 24.43 5.29 -2.40
N ARG A 209 24.94 6.19 -3.26
CA ARG A 209 24.28 6.58 -4.50
C ARG A 209 24.06 5.38 -5.42
N ASN A 210 25.07 4.52 -5.57
CA ASN A 210 24.97 3.32 -6.40
C ASN A 210 23.98 2.29 -5.83
N ALA A 211 23.88 2.16 -4.51
CA ALA A 211 22.86 1.32 -3.87
C ALA A 211 21.44 1.84 -4.15
N MET A 212 21.22 3.16 -4.07
CA MET A 212 19.89 3.76 -4.28
C MET A 212 19.41 3.74 -5.75
N ARG A 213 20.32 3.66 -6.74
CA ARG A 213 19.98 3.59 -8.17
C ARG A 213 19.01 2.47 -8.54
N SER A 214 18.98 1.38 -7.76
CA SER A 214 18.04 0.28 -7.98
C SER A 214 16.59 0.74 -7.86
N LEU A 215 16.26 1.55 -6.85
CA LEU A 215 14.92 2.10 -6.65
C LEU A 215 14.54 3.08 -7.77
N GLU A 216 15.48 3.94 -8.17
CA GLU A 216 15.29 4.91 -9.26
C GLU A 216 15.01 4.23 -10.60
N THR A 217 15.80 3.22 -10.93
CA THR A 217 15.65 2.44 -12.18
C THR A 217 14.31 1.73 -12.20
N ALA A 218 13.87 1.20 -11.05
CA ALA A 218 12.57 0.57 -10.88
C ALA A 218 11.40 1.58 -10.74
N LYS A 219 11.69 2.89 -10.69
CA LYS A 219 10.74 3.96 -10.45
C LYS A 219 9.91 3.75 -9.18
N ILE A 220 10.57 3.28 -8.11
CA ILE A 220 9.98 3.23 -6.77
C ILE A 220 10.29 4.56 -6.09
N PRO A 221 9.29 5.37 -5.73
CA PRO A 221 9.53 6.65 -5.09
C PRO A 221 10.16 6.45 -3.71
N TYR A 222 11.07 7.34 -3.35
CA TYR A 222 11.75 7.25 -2.07
C TYR A 222 12.07 8.60 -1.43
N SER A 223 12.53 8.58 -0.19
CA SER A 223 13.05 9.76 0.53
C SER A 223 14.19 9.34 1.45
N LEU A 224 15.11 10.27 1.72
CA LEU A 224 16.19 10.10 2.69
C LEU A 224 16.12 11.25 3.68
N ALA A 225 15.88 10.95 4.96
CA ALA A 225 16.17 11.93 6.02
C ALA A 225 17.69 12.14 6.11
N ILE A 226 18.09 13.26 6.71
CA ILE A 226 19.48 13.60 6.96
C ILE A 226 19.78 13.32 8.42
N GLY A 227 20.75 12.45 8.68
CA GLY A 227 21.33 12.26 10.01
C GLY A 227 22.58 13.11 10.22
N ASN A 228 23.20 13.01 11.39
CA ASN A 228 24.40 13.82 11.66
C ASN A 228 25.60 13.38 10.80
N HIS A 229 25.71 12.10 10.45
CA HIS A 229 26.78 11.58 9.60
C HIS A 229 26.65 11.99 8.12
N ASP A 230 25.48 12.45 7.71
CA ASP A 230 25.21 12.95 6.36
C ASP A 230 25.64 14.42 6.15
N THR A 231 26.06 15.09 7.22
CA THR A 231 26.47 16.50 7.26
C THR A 231 28.00 16.62 7.41
N GLN A 232 28.53 17.84 7.36
CA GLN A 232 29.94 18.08 7.70
C GLN A 232 30.21 18.05 9.22
N ALA A 233 29.21 17.84 10.09
CA ALA A 233 29.42 17.73 11.53
C ALA A 233 30.26 16.51 11.93
N THR A 234 30.17 15.41 11.17
CA THR A 234 30.93 14.19 11.43
C THR A 234 32.21 14.12 10.61
N GLY A 235 33.32 13.85 11.28
CA GLY A 235 34.64 13.65 10.71
C GLY A 235 35.00 12.18 10.53
N VAL A 236 36.13 11.93 9.88
CA VAL A 236 36.66 10.58 9.66
C VAL A 236 36.81 9.85 11.00
N GLY A 237 36.22 8.66 11.11
CA GLY A 237 36.17 7.88 12.34
C GLY A 237 34.93 8.12 13.20
N GLY A 238 33.97 8.93 12.74
CA GLY A 238 32.64 9.07 13.36
C GLY A 238 32.56 10.06 14.52
N SER A 239 33.65 10.74 14.86
CA SER A 239 33.66 11.83 15.85
C SER A 239 33.31 13.17 15.22
N ALA A 240 33.04 14.20 16.03
CA ALA A 240 32.85 15.56 15.53
C ALA A 240 34.05 15.99 14.67
N ARG A 241 33.78 16.50 13.46
CA ARG A 241 34.80 17.01 12.52
C ARG A 241 35.55 18.19 13.13
N ASP A 242 34.79 19.09 13.72
CA ASP A 242 35.25 20.24 14.46
C ASP A 242 34.33 20.42 15.67
N PRO A 243 34.78 20.04 16.89
CA PRO A 243 33.98 20.17 18.10
C PRO A 243 33.54 21.60 18.42
N GLU A 244 34.30 22.61 18.00
CA GLU A 244 33.99 24.02 18.26
C GLU A 244 32.90 24.54 17.31
N HIS A 245 32.77 23.95 16.12
CA HIS A 245 31.86 24.38 15.06
C HIS A 245 30.78 23.33 14.70
N THR A 246 30.55 22.34 15.56
CA THR A 246 29.63 21.22 15.24
C THR A 246 28.19 21.71 14.99
N ARG A 247 27.77 22.79 15.65
CA ARG A 247 26.43 23.37 15.51
C ARG A 247 26.21 24.01 14.13
N GLU A 248 27.23 24.62 13.56
CA GLU A 248 27.18 25.16 12.20
C GLU A 248 27.26 24.02 11.18
N LEU A 249 28.18 23.08 11.40
CA LEU A 249 28.46 21.99 10.48
C LEU A 249 27.30 20.99 10.32
N VAL A 250 26.41 20.85 11.31
CA VAL A 250 25.20 20.00 11.21
C VAL A 250 24.15 20.54 10.23
N ARG A 251 24.38 21.74 9.67
CA ARG A 251 23.56 22.32 8.59
C ARG A 251 24.28 22.40 7.26
N ASP A 252 25.56 22.05 7.23
CA ASP A 252 26.30 21.88 5.98
C ASP A 252 26.07 20.48 5.40
N THR A 253 25.11 20.44 4.49
CA THR A 253 24.72 19.27 3.68
C THR A 253 25.12 19.46 2.21
N SER A 254 26.09 20.34 1.93
CA SER A 254 26.47 20.72 0.57
C SER A 254 26.91 19.53 -0.26
N VAL A 255 27.69 18.62 0.32
CA VAL A 255 28.14 17.37 -0.34
C VAL A 255 26.97 16.40 -0.53
N PHE A 256 26.15 16.19 0.50
CA PHE A 256 24.98 15.30 0.40
C PHE A 256 24.06 15.68 -0.77
N ASN A 257 23.75 16.97 -0.89
CA ASN A 257 22.87 17.50 -1.94
C ASN A 257 23.49 17.49 -3.35
N GLN A 258 24.80 17.23 -3.50
CA GLN A 258 25.40 16.96 -4.82
C GLN A 258 25.06 15.54 -5.31
N TYR A 259 24.93 14.58 -4.39
CA TYR A 259 24.68 13.18 -4.73
C TYR A 259 23.19 12.85 -4.77
N PHE A 260 22.43 13.40 -3.84
CA PHE A 260 21.01 13.12 -3.65
C PHE A 260 20.15 14.35 -3.94
N THR A 261 19.25 14.22 -4.90
CA THR A 261 18.40 15.34 -5.36
C THR A 261 16.93 14.95 -5.41
N ALA A 262 16.04 15.94 -5.24
CA ALA A 262 14.60 15.72 -5.29
C ALA A 262 14.11 15.06 -6.60
N ALA A 263 14.80 15.32 -7.72
CA ALA A 263 14.48 14.69 -9.00
C ALA A 263 14.69 13.17 -9.00
N GLN A 264 15.66 12.67 -8.23
CA GLN A 264 15.94 11.24 -8.11
C GLN A 264 14.87 10.52 -7.28
N TYR A 265 14.27 11.22 -6.31
CA TYR A 265 13.30 10.67 -5.34
C TYR A 265 11.93 10.35 -5.96
N GLY A 266 11.62 10.96 -7.11
CA GLY A 266 10.50 10.61 -7.99
C GLY A 266 9.12 11.14 -7.60
N ALA A 267 8.85 11.41 -6.31
CA ALA A 267 7.53 11.82 -5.81
C ALA A 267 7.50 13.16 -5.05
N VAL A 268 8.60 13.91 -5.05
CA VAL A 268 8.72 15.17 -4.31
C VAL A 268 7.77 16.23 -4.86
N LYS A 269 7.05 16.90 -3.97
CA LYS A 269 6.09 17.97 -4.27
C LYS A 269 6.54 19.34 -3.76
N GLY A 270 7.42 19.37 -2.77
CA GLY A 270 8.01 20.62 -2.30
C GLY A 270 9.20 20.40 -1.40
N GLN A 271 10.00 21.46 -1.27
CA GLN A 271 11.21 21.55 -0.45
C GLN A 271 11.13 22.85 0.35
N PHE A 272 11.68 22.85 1.57
CA PHE A 272 11.82 24.08 2.34
C PHE A 272 12.85 25.02 1.67
N GLU A 273 14.04 24.50 1.40
CA GLU A 273 15.11 25.18 0.67
C GLU A 273 15.19 24.60 -0.75
N THR A 274 15.02 25.45 -1.76
CA THR A 274 15.09 25.02 -3.17
C THR A 274 16.43 24.34 -3.45
N GLY A 275 16.37 23.14 -4.01
CA GLY A 275 17.57 22.36 -4.35
C GLY A 275 18.16 21.55 -3.18
N LYS A 276 17.62 21.65 -1.95
CA LYS A 276 18.05 20.82 -0.81
C LYS A 276 17.01 19.77 -0.44
N VAL A 277 17.42 18.52 -0.28
CA VAL A 277 16.53 17.41 0.13
C VAL A 277 16.34 17.31 1.64
N ASP A 278 17.12 18.06 2.41
CA ASP A 278 17.15 18.10 3.88
C ASP A 278 15.75 18.17 4.50
N ASN A 279 14.87 18.97 3.89
CA ASN A 279 13.49 19.15 4.30
C ASN A 279 12.61 19.15 3.05
N SER A 280 11.86 18.08 2.84
CA SER A 280 11.03 17.89 1.65
C SER A 280 9.79 17.08 1.96
N TYR A 281 8.79 17.18 1.09
CA TYR A 281 7.65 16.27 1.17
C TYR A 281 7.33 15.66 -0.19
N SER A 282 6.94 14.40 -0.14
CA SER A 282 6.48 13.61 -1.29
C SER A 282 5.03 13.19 -1.08
N THR A 283 4.29 13.00 -2.16
CA THR A 283 2.94 12.45 -2.09
C THR A 283 2.77 11.25 -3.00
N TYR A 284 1.93 10.30 -2.60
CA TYR A 284 1.57 9.14 -3.41
C TYR A 284 0.18 8.62 -3.03
N ASP A 285 -0.43 7.86 -3.94
CA ASP A 285 -1.74 7.23 -3.76
C ASP A 285 -1.57 5.72 -3.58
N ALA A 286 -2.20 5.17 -2.55
CA ALA A 286 -2.19 3.73 -2.29
C ALA A 286 -3.31 3.32 -1.34
N GLY A 287 -3.85 2.11 -1.54
CA GLY A 287 -4.93 1.62 -0.68
C GLY A 287 -6.23 2.44 -0.80
N GLY A 288 -6.42 3.17 -1.90
CA GLY A 288 -7.56 4.07 -2.11
C GLY A 288 -7.55 5.34 -1.26
N VAL A 289 -6.41 5.72 -0.67
CA VAL A 289 -6.25 6.97 0.10
C VAL A 289 -4.96 7.71 -0.30
N HIS A 290 -4.86 8.98 0.10
CA HIS A 290 -3.71 9.84 -0.17
C HIS A 290 -2.68 9.77 0.96
N TRP A 291 -1.40 9.76 0.60
CA TRP A 291 -0.27 9.72 1.53
C TRP A 291 0.68 10.88 1.30
N LEU A 292 1.19 11.43 2.40
CA LEU A 292 2.24 12.44 2.39
C LEU A 292 3.39 11.98 3.27
N VAL A 293 4.59 11.89 2.71
CA VAL A 293 5.83 11.60 3.44
C VAL A 293 6.54 12.93 3.64
N LEU A 294 6.59 13.39 4.88
CA LEU A 294 7.26 14.61 5.31
C LEU A 294 8.62 14.24 5.91
N THR A 295 9.69 14.53 5.17
CA THR A 295 11.06 14.27 5.59
C THR A 295 11.67 15.54 6.14
N LEU A 296 12.17 15.48 7.37
CA LEU A 296 12.72 16.63 8.08
C LEU A 296 14.18 16.36 8.49
N GLU A 297 14.97 17.44 8.50
CA GLU A 297 16.32 17.45 9.03
C GLU A 297 16.34 17.01 10.51
N LEU A 298 17.46 16.44 10.94
CA LEU A 298 17.75 16.17 12.35
C LEU A 298 17.65 17.45 13.19
N TRP A 299 16.96 17.37 14.33
CA TRP A 299 16.79 18.47 15.30
C TRP A 299 16.32 19.77 14.64
N PRO A 300 15.15 19.75 13.99
CA PRO A 300 14.77 20.72 12.97
C PRO A 300 14.73 22.14 13.51
N ARG A 301 15.17 23.10 12.68
CA ARG A 301 15.07 24.53 12.99
C ARG A 301 13.61 24.97 13.09
N THR A 302 13.36 26.05 13.82
CA THR A 302 11.99 26.52 14.09
C THR A 302 11.26 26.88 12.79
N GLU A 303 11.94 27.55 11.87
CA GLU A 303 11.40 27.92 10.56
C GLU A 303 11.06 26.71 9.68
N VAL A 304 11.78 25.59 9.85
CA VAL A 304 11.48 24.32 9.19
C VAL A 304 10.22 23.70 9.79
N VAL A 305 10.08 23.72 11.13
CA VAL A 305 8.87 23.25 11.80
C VAL A 305 7.65 24.09 11.39
N ASP A 306 7.79 25.40 11.29
CA ASP A 306 6.72 26.28 10.82
C ASP A 306 6.35 26.06 9.35
N TRP A 307 7.34 25.82 8.48
CA TRP A 307 7.08 25.38 7.11
C TRP A 307 6.33 24.05 7.05
N ALA A 308 6.76 23.07 7.84
CA ALA A 308 6.13 21.75 7.92
C ALA A 308 4.67 21.84 8.38
N LYS A 309 4.37 22.71 9.36
CA LYS A 309 2.99 23.03 9.77
C LYS A 309 2.15 23.52 8.61
N GLY A 310 2.70 24.41 7.77
CA GLY A 310 2.05 24.87 6.55
C GLY A 310 1.78 23.74 5.56
N VAL A 311 2.75 22.85 5.33
CA VAL A 311 2.61 21.68 4.44
C VAL A 311 1.50 20.76 4.94
N VAL A 312 1.50 20.38 6.22
CA VAL A 312 0.49 19.46 6.78
C VAL A 312 -0.90 20.09 6.75
N ALA A 313 -1.02 21.38 7.12
CA ALA A 313 -2.28 22.11 7.09
C ALA A 313 -2.87 22.24 5.67
N ALA A 314 -2.01 22.38 4.65
CA ALA A 314 -2.43 22.46 3.26
C ALA A 314 -2.84 21.10 2.66
N ASN A 315 -2.58 19.99 3.35
CA ASN A 315 -2.86 18.62 2.88
C ASN A 315 -3.77 17.85 3.86
N PRO A 316 -4.95 18.37 4.23
CA PRO A 316 -5.78 17.77 5.29
C PRO A 316 -6.33 16.38 4.94
N HIS A 317 -6.42 16.05 3.65
CA HIS A 317 -6.90 14.76 3.13
C HIS A 317 -5.81 13.69 2.97
N HIS A 318 -4.56 13.99 3.36
CA HIS A 318 -3.46 13.03 3.28
C HIS A 318 -3.18 12.40 4.65
N ASN A 319 -2.91 11.10 4.67
CA ASN A 319 -2.29 10.43 5.82
C ASN A 319 -0.80 10.76 5.85
N VAL A 320 -0.35 11.46 6.89
CA VAL A 320 1.01 11.96 6.98
C VAL A 320 1.91 10.98 7.74
N VAL A 321 3.01 10.62 7.08
CA VAL A 321 4.17 9.93 7.63
C VAL A 321 5.29 10.96 7.81
N VAL A 322 5.76 11.16 9.03
CA VAL A 322 6.91 12.02 9.32
C VAL A 322 8.16 11.15 9.46
N VAL A 323 9.27 11.58 8.85
CA VAL A 323 10.56 10.91 8.93
C VAL A 323 11.62 11.93 9.32
N THR A 324 12.32 11.68 10.42
CA THR A 324 13.44 12.50 10.90
C THR A 324 14.45 11.58 11.56
N HIS A 325 15.72 11.99 11.65
CA HIS A 325 16.76 11.09 12.11
C HIS A 325 16.68 10.80 13.61
N ASP A 326 16.48 11.80 14.46
CA ASP A 326 16.32 11.61 15.91
C ASP A 326 14.91 11.94 16.37
N TYR A 327 14.32 11.07 17.20
CA TYR A 327 13.00 11.30 17.76
C TYR A 327 12.75 10.62 19.10
N ILE A 328 12.80 9.29 19.15
CA ILE A 328 12.57 8.51 20.39
C ILE A 328 13.77 7.65 20.72
N ASP A 329 13.99 7.41 22.01
CA ASP A 329 15.08 6.57 22.50
C ASP A 329 14.71 5.07 22.51
N ALA A 330 15.68 4.22 22.87
CA ALA A 330 15.49 2.77 23.00
C ALA A 330 14.48 2.37 24.10
N ASN A 331 14.15 3.28 25.02
CA ASN A 331 13.12 3.10 26.04
C ASN A 331 11.76 3.68 25.60
N ALA A 332 11.63 4.10 24.34
CA ALA A 332 10.46 4.71 23.72
C ALA A 332 10.06 6.10 24.28
N ASN A 333 10.96 6.78 25.00
CA ASN A 333 10.77 8.18 25.39
C ASN A 333 11.05 9.09 24.19
N ILE A 334 10.31 10.20 24.06
CA ILE A 334 10.71 11.26 23.11
C ILE A 334 11.96 11.93 23.68
N GLU A 335 12.99 12.09 22.86
CA GLU A 335 14.21 12.74 23.29
C GLU A 335 13.97 14.21 23.65
N GLN A 336 14.59 14.64 24.75
CA GLN A 336 14.38 15.96 25.32
C GLN A 336 15.43 16.98 24.84
N SER A 337 16.55 16.50 24.32
CA SER A 337 17.67 17.33 23.87
C SER A 337 17.67 17.44 22.35
N GLY A 338 18.01 18.60 21.82
CA GLY A 338 18.40 18.76 20.41
C GLY A 338 19.91 18.63 20.21
N SER A 339 20.66 18.24 21.25
CA SER A 339 22.13 18.17 21.25
C SER A 339 22.77 19.45 20.66
N TYR A 340 23.55 19.33 19.59
CA TYR A 340 24.14 20.45 18.85
C TYR A 340 23.25 20.98 17.71
N GLY A 341 22.03 20.46 17.57
CA GLY A 341 20.99 20.98 16.68
C GLY A 341 20.18 22.14 17.25
N ALA A 342 19.08 22.47 16.59
CA ALA A 342 18.25 23.63 16.91
C ALA A 342 17.19 23.32 17.96
N ASN A 343 16.24 22.44 17.62
CA ASN A 343 15.14 22.06 18.53
C ASN A 343 15.18 20.57 18.85
N SER A 344 14.70 20.20 20.05
CA SER A 344 14.61 18.81 20.46
C SER A 344 13.46 18.06 19.77
N PRO A 345 13.51 16.72 19.75
CA PRO A 345 12.35 15.93 19.36
C PRO A 345 11.08 16.22 20.16
N GLN A 346 11.21 16.55 21.45
CA GLN A 346 10.08 17.01 22.26
C GLN A 346 9.44 18.28 21.70
N TYR A 347 10.25 19.26 21.27
CA TYR A 347 9.74 20.46 20.61
C TYR A 347 9.00 20.12 19.30
N LEU A 348 9.55 19.22 18.48
CA LEU A 348 8.90 18.77 17.24
C LEU A 348 7.55 18.10 17.55
N TYR A 349 7.51 17.25 18.58
CA TYR A 349 6.28 16.61 19.02
C TYR A 349 5.22 17.63 19.44
N ASP A 350 5.62 18.59 20.28
CA ASP A 350 4.71 19.57 20.85
C ASP A 350 4.18 20.57 19.83
N ASN A 351 4.98 20.93 18.81
CA ASN A 351 4.64 22.01 17.87
C ASN A 351 4.12 21.51 16.52
N LEU A 352 4.39 20.25 16.15
CA LEU A 352 3.93 19.66 14.89
C LEU A 352 3.19 18.34 15.12
N ILE A 353 3.88 17.31 15.62
CA ILE A 353 3.39 15.93 15.53
C ILE A 353 2.04 15.74 16.21
N LYS A 354 1.88 16.22 17.45
CA LYS A 354 0.63 16.05 18.20
C LYS A 354 -0.49 17.00 17.79
N GLN A 355 -0.18 18.00 16.96
CA GLN A 355 -1.08 19.11 16.65
C GLN A 355 -2.02 18.85 15.48
N TYR A 356 -1.75 17.83 14.64
CA TYR A 356 -2.52 17.57 13.42
C TYR A 356 -3.15 16.18 13.42
N ALA A 357 -4.46 16.12 13.18
CA ALA A 357 -5.24 14.87 13.20
C ALA A 357 -4.82 13.87 12.11
N ASN A 358 -4.24 14.37 11.02
CA ASN A 358 -3.83 13.59 9.86
C ASN A 358 -2.38 13.08 9.92
N ILE A 359 -1.59 13.43 10.96
CA ILE A 359 -0.32 12.77 11.25
C ILE A 359 -0.58 11.41 11.90
N LYS A 360 -0.08 10.35 11.26
CA LYS A 360 -0.32 8.95 11.65
C LYS A 360 0.94 8.26 12.12
N PHE A 361 2.06 8.50 11.44
CA PHE A 361 3.30 7.76 11.67
C PHE A 361 4.50 8.69 11.84
N VAL A 362 5.43 8.31 12.71
CA VAL A 362 6.76 8.93 12.82
C VAL A 362 7.82 7.84 12.78
N PHE A 363 8.83 7.98 11.94
CA PHE A 363 9.97 7.06 11.86
C PHE A 363 11.28 7.78 12.16
N SER A 364 12.11 7.17 12.99
CA SER A 364 13.44 7.68 13.36
C SER A 364 14.50 6.59 13.50
N GLY A 365 15.75 7.02 13.56
CA GLY A 365 16.95 6.22 13.77
C GLY A 365 17.81 6.85 14.89
N HIS A 366 19.09 7.12 14.61
CA HIS A 366 20.08 7.76 15.49
C HIS A 366 20.54 6.91 16.69
N VAL A 367 19.61 6.36 17.46
CA VAL A 367 19.89 5.73 18.76
C VAL A 367 19.34 4.32 18.88
N GLY A 368 19.99 3.50 19.69
CA GLY A 368 19.48 2.17 20.04
C GLY A 368 19.45 1.20 18.85
N VAL A 369 18.44 0.31 18.85
CA VAL A 369 18.28 -0.74 17.83
C VAL A 369 16.93 -0.59 17.14
N ALA A 370 15.84 -0.82 17.88
CA ALA A 370 14.49 -0.57 17.42
C ALA A 370 13.56 -0.42 18.64
N GLY A 371 12.47 0.33 18.45
CA GLY A 371 11.50 0.63 19.51
C GLY A 371 10.22 1.20 18.92
N ASN A 372 9.17 1.31 19.75
CA ASN A 372 7.94 1.94 19.31
C ASN A 372 7.18 2.59 20.47
N ARG A 373 6.40 3.63 20.17
CA ARG A 373 5.45 4.27 21.08
C ARG A 373 4.17 4.62 20.34
N VAL A 374 3.08 4.76 21.10
CA VAL A 374 1.80 5.25 20.57
C VAL A 374 1.33 6.41 21.42
N ASP A 375 1.19 7.57 20.80
CA ASP A 375 0.68 8.79 21.42
C ASP A 375 -0.76 9.06 21.02
N THR A 376 -1.40 9.97 21.76
CA THR A 376 -2.69 10.56 21.39
C THR A 376 -2.47 12.04 21.08
N GLY A 377 -2.76 12.45 19.85
CA GLY A 377 -2.73 13.85 19.44
C GLY A 377 -3.84 14.68 20.09
N VAL A 378 -3.77 16.00 19.95
CA VAL A 378 -4.75 16.93 20.56
C VAL A 378 -6.17 16.75 20.02
N HIS A 379 -6.31 16.10 18.87
CA HIS A 379 -7.60 15.76 18.24
C HIS A 379 -8.07 14.32 18.55
N GLY A 380 -7.39 13.61 19.46
CA GLY A 380 -7.73 12.22 19.81
C GLY A 380 -7.22 11.16 18.82
N ASN A 381 -6.58 11.56 17.72
CA ASN A 381 -5.93 10.64 16.79
C ASN A 381 -4.76 9.91 17.45
N LYS A 382 -4.50 8.67 17.03
CA LYS A 382 -3.30 7.92 17.42
C LYS A 382 -2.14 8.27 16.51
N ILE A 383 -0.96 8.38 17.11
CA ILE A 383 0.31 8.62 16.41
C ILE A 383 1.25 7.49 16.75
N TYR A 384 1.63 6.71 15.75
CA TYR A 384 2.47 5.52 15.89
C TYR A 384 3.91 5.87 15.53
N SER A 385 4.80 5.88 16.52
CA SER A 385 6.20 6.22 16.30
C SER A 385 7.07 4.98 16.41
N PHE A 386 8.04 4.85 15.51
CA PHE A 386 8.94 3.71 15.43
C PHE A 386 10.40 4.18 15.32
N LEU A 387 11.23 3.65 16.20
CA LEU A 387 12.68 3.75 16.16
C LEU A 387 13.25 2.54 15.41
N GLN A 388 14.29 2.78 14.61
CA GLN A 388 15.11 1.77 13.97
C GLN A 388 16.47 2.29 13.52
N THR A 389 17.53 1.73 14.11
CA THR A 389 18.92 2.14 13.86
C THR A 389 19.78 0.93 13.48
N PHE A 390 19.74 -0.12 14.31
CA PHE A 390 20.49 -1.38 14.19
C PHE A 390 22.02 -1.31 14.13
N HIS A 391 22.63 -0.29 13.50
CA HIS A 391 24.09 -0.19 13.25
C HIS A 391 24.73 -1.55 12.89
N SER A 392 24.03 -2.31 12.06
CA SER A 392 24.38 -3.70 11.82
C SER A 392 25.72 -3.79 11.10
N ASN A 393 26.55 -4.77 11.47
CA ASN A 393 27.80 -5.11 10.76
C ASN A 393 27.70 -6.43 9.98
N THR A 394 26.57 -7.13 10.05
CA THR A 394 26.44 -8.51 9.55
C THR A 394 25.20 -8.76 8.69
N THR A 395 24.14 -7.98 8.89
CA THR A 395 22.91 -7.98 8.08
C THR A 395 22.56 -6.57 7.60
N ASN A 396 21.40 -6.40 6.96
CA ASN A 396 20.89 -5.16 6.37
C ASN A 396 19.37 -4.95 6.65
N PRO A 397 18.96 -4.83 7.92
CA PRO A 397 17.55 -4.82 8.30
C PRO A 397 16.76 -3.71 7.58
N VAL A 398 15.52 -4.01 7.22
CA VAL A 398 14.54 -3.06 6.71
C VAL A 398 13.21 -3.32 7.40
N ARG A 399 12.54 -2.26 7.85
CA ARG A 399 11.17 -2.38 8.35
C ARG A 399 10.20 -2.30 7.20
N LEU A 400 9.28 -3.25 7.17
CA LEU A 400 8.15 -3.25 6.27
C LEU A 400 6.91 -2.82 7.05
N VAL A 401 6.08 -1.98 6.43
CA VAL A 401 4.85 -1.44 7.00
C VAL A 401 3.74 -1.72 6.01
N GLU A 402 2.89 -2.68 6.33
CA GLU A 402 1.71 -3.06 5.56
C GLU A 402 0.49 -2.33 6.14
N ILE A 403 -0.26 -1.68 5.27
CA ILE A 403 -1.50 -0.99 5.60
C ILE A 403 -2.65 -1.74 4.94
N ASP A 404 -3.67 -2.06 5.73
CA ASP A 404 -4.97 -2.49 5.22
C ASP A 404 -5.98 -1.36 5.47
N THR A 405 -6.30 -0.61 4.42
CA THR A 405 -7.24 0.50 4.47
C THR A 405 -8.68 0.01 4.62
N LYS A 406 -9.03 -1.22 4.28
CA LYS A 406 -10.38 -1.75 4.53
C LYS A 406 -10.56 -2.12 6.00
N ALA A 407 -9.55 -2.75 6.59
CA ALA A 407 -9.53 -3.13 8.00
C ALA A 407 -9.16 -1.98 8.95
N ASP A 408 -8.73 -0.82 8.41
CA ASP A 408 -8.18 0.30 9.17
C ASP A 408 -7.07 -0.15 10.13
N SER A 409 -6.07 -0.84 9.57
CA SER A 409 -5.02 -1.49 10.35
C SER A 409 -3.64 -1.34 9.72
N VAL A 410 -2.62 -1.49 10.57
CA VAL A 410 -1.21 -1.53 10.19
C VAL A 410 -0.56 -2.76 10.80
N ARG A 411 0.28 -3.43 10.03
CA ARG A 411 1.23 -4.44 10.49
C ARG A 411 2.63 -3.99 10.11
N THR A 412 3.58 -4.13 11.03
CA THR A 412 4.99 -3.85 10.75
C THR A 412 5.89 -4.93 11.33
N TRP A 413 6.95 -5.25 10.59
CA TRP A 413 7.98 -6.22 10.96
C TRP A 413 9.32 -5.78 10.39
N ILE A 414 10.41 -6.35 10.89
CA ILE A 414 11.77 -6.05 10.43
C ILE A 414 12.42 -7.31 9.88
N TYR A 415 13.01 -7.18 8.69
CA TYR A 415 13.63 -8.27 7.96
C TYR A 415 15.00 -7.85 7.41
N GLY A 416 16.01 -8.71 7.56
CA GLY A 416 17.36 -8.56 7.00
C GLY A 416 17.54 -9.42 5.76
N PRO A 417 17.31 -8.90 4.55
CA PRO A 417 17.38 -9.68 3.31
C PRO A 417 18.76 -10.25 2.97
N TYR A 418 19.85 -9.71 3.52
CA TYR A 418 21.21 -10.16 3.26
C TYR A 418 21.46 -11.60 3.73
N ASN A 419 20.89 -11.95 4.88
CA ASN A 419 21.09 -13.24 5.54
C ASN A 419 19.75 -13.93 5.93
N ASN A 420 18.63 -13.43 5.40
CA ASN A 420 17.27 -13.90 5.67
C ASN A 420 16.90 -13.90 7.17
N GLN A 421 17.36 -12.91 7.92
CA GLN A 421 17.10 -12.79 9.34
C GLN A 421 15.77 -12.06 9.61
N SER A 422 14.92 -12.64 10.45
CA SER A 422 13.71 -11.99 10.96
C SER A 422 13.92 -11.50 12.40
N PHE A 423 13.41 -10.31 12.72
CA PHE A 423 13.48 -9.72 14.06
C PHE A 423 12.07 -9.59 14.66
N THR A 424 11.48 -10.74 14.97
CA THR A 424 10.06 -10.85 15.36
C THR A 424 9.76 -10.18 16.71
N GLU A 425 10.77 -9.91 17.53
CA GLU A 425 10.63 -9.14 18.77
C GLU A 425 10.15 -7.70 18.52
N TYR A 426 10.33 -7.16 17.31
CA TYR A 426 9.91 -5.83 16.90
C TYR A 426 8.63 -5.80 16.04
N ASP A 427 7.98 -6.95 15.84
CA ASP A 427 6.72 -7.03 15.11
C ASP A 427 5.61 -6.32 15.89
N ARG A 428 4.82 -5.48 15.21
CA ARG A 428 3.68 -4.78 15.79
C ARG A 428 2.50 -4.79 14.84
N SER A 429 1.30 -4.90 15.41
CA SER A 429 0.05 -4.74 14.68
C SER A 429 -0.89 -3.83 15.46
N PHE A 430 -1.53 -2.90 14.77
CA PHE A 430 -2.53 -2.02 15.34
C PHE A 430 -3.76 -1.98 14.45
N THR A 431 -4.94 -1.91 15.07
CA THR A 431 -6.22 -1.73 14.40
C THR A 431 -6.81 -0.39 14.81
N THR A 432 -7.80 0.07 14.05
CA THR A 432 -8.46 1.36 14.28
C THR A 432 -7.45 2.52 14.24
N ILE A 433 -6.55 2.49 13.25
CA ILE A 433 -5.49 3.50 13.11
C ILE A 433 -6.03 4.86 12.64
N GLY A 434 -7.30 4.91 12.23
CA GLY A 434 -8.04 6.14 11.94
C GLY A 434 -7.52 6.85 10.71
N LEU A 435 -7.36 6.14 9.60
CA LEU A 435 -6.92 6.73 8.32
C LEU A 435 -7.90 7.83 7.85
N VAL A 436 -7.33 8.88 7.28
CA VAL A 436 -8.07 9.91 6.52
C VAL A 436 -8.45 9.30 5.16
N ARG A 437 -9.69 9.53 4.73
CA ARG A 437 -10.26 9.04 3.47
C ARG A 437 -10.82 10.17 2.63
#